data_AF-A0A388P429-F1
#
_entry.id   AF-A0A388P429-F1
#
_cell.length_a   1.000
_cell.length_b   1.000
_cell.length_c   1.000
_cell.angle_alpha   90.00
_cell.angle_beta   90.00
_cell.angle_gamma   90.00
#
_symmetry.space_group_name_H-M   'P 1'
#
loop_
_entity.id
_entity.type
_entity.pdbx_description
1 polymer ?
#
loop_
_entity_poly.entity_id
_entity_poly.type
_entity_poly.pdbx_seq_one_letter_code
_entity_poly.pdbx_strand_id
1 'polypeptide(L)'
;MVSLLAACAWLAAAEPVPPVPAHVFTYDTPIALVAGEKLAEVSFVAAHCAALQSHLEFALNLPPPPPPLARLEVADIPGFAPLETRVAAGTVLVVVRLGDGLVAPGRAAEAAAGAWLARVAVVAGKPANASEPWVRQALACEVRAQLRPSMNDYWYREGRQAIPSTLAEIVAGKAPEREAFLFWRALRPTLGSPAEQSKVLIASARGESVLKLLAAAGKSPDEWWLVHRAELLLSRAPVSLGLFESAESLDDISRFVFDVGQGDELISGKDLPKYRNLPAVQAVIKARLAGLRREILRQNPVFHNSWRTFGAWLERFPEAKPEELAALWAEYQQERKLADELRREVEAAMNVVVPAAK
;
A
#
# COMPACT_ATOMS: atom_id res chain seq x y z
N MET A 1 -52.04 -23.12 -46.77
CA MET A 1 -51.84 -22.78 -45.33
C MET A 1 -51.13 -23.87 -44.53
N VAL A 2 -51.20 -25.16 -44.88
CA VAL A 2 -50.54 -26.26 -44.13
C VAL A 2 -49.00 -26.25 -44.24
N SER A 3 -48.43 -25.69 -45.31
CA SER A 3 -46.97 -25.65 -45.55
C SER A 3 -46.20 -24.67 -44.66
N LEU A 4 -46.86 -23.62 -44.13
CA LEU A 4 -46.23 -22.61 -43.27
C LEU A 4 -46.17 -23.06 -41.80
N LEU A 5 -47.20 -23.78 -41.34
CA LEU A 5 -47.25 -24.34 -39.99
C LEU A 5 -46.23 -25.49 -39.79
N ALA A 6 -45.98 -26.29 -40.83
CA ALA A 6 -44.95 -27.33 -40.77
C ALA A 6 -43.52 -26.75 -40.70
N ALA A 7 -43.26 -25.62 -41.35
CA ALA A 7 -41.97 -24.92 -41.27
C ALA A 7 -41.74 -24.26 -39.90
N CYS A 8 -42.79 -23.70 -39.29
CA CYS A 8 -42.74 -23.15 -37.93
C CYS A 8 -42.53 -24.23 -36.86
N ALA A 9 -43.09 -25.43 -37.05
CA ALA A 9 -42.89 -26.55 -36.13
C ALA A 9 -41.46 -27.11 -36.18
N TRP A 10 -40.77 -27.04 -37.32
CA TRP A 10 -39.37 -27.45 -37.47
C TRP A 10 -38.39 -26.43 -36.85
N LEU A 11 -38.68 -25.12 -36.97
CA LEU A 11 -37.88 -24.07 -36.31
C LEU A 11 -38.05 -24.06 -34.78
N ALA A 12 -39.21 -24.51 -34.27
CA ALA A 12 -39.48 -24.63 -32.84
C ALA A 12 -38.94 -25.94 -32.21
N ALA A 13 -38.52 -26.91 -33.04
CA ALA A 13 -37.98 -28.21 -32.60
C ALA A 13 -36.45 -28.28 -32.63
N ALA A 14 -35.76 -27.15 -32.87
CA ALA A 14 -34.32 -27.08 -32.63
C ALA A 14 -34.11 -27.16 -31.11
N GLU A 15 -33.65 -28.33 -30.64
CA GLU A 15 -33.14 -28.48 -29.28
C GLU A 15 -32.18 -27.32 -29.00
N PRO A 16 -32.30 -26.62 -27.85
CA PRO A 16 -31.34 -25.58 -27.52
C PRO A 16 -29.97 -26.22 -27.55
N VAL A 17 -29.11 -25.74 -28.45
CA VAL A 17 -27.71 -26.16 -28.51
C VAL A 17 -27.19 -26.09 -27.07
N PRO A 18 -26.73 -27.22 -26.48
CA PRO A 18 -26.22 -27.17 -25.12
C PRO A 18 -25.14 -26.08 -25.10
N PRO A 19 -25.20 -25.14 -24.15
CA PRO A 19 -24.25 -24.04 -24.12
C PRO A 19 -22.85 -24.66 -24.18
N VAL A 20 -22.05 -24.21 -25.15
CA VAL A 20 -20.65 -24.61 -25.27
C VAL A 20 -20.06 -24.48 -23.87
N PRO A 21 -19.50 -25.55 -23.27
CA PRO A 21 -18.96 -25.47 -21.92
C PRO A 21 -17.99 -24.29 -21.88
N ALA A 22 -18.25 -23.34 -20.97
CA ALA A 22 -17.47 -22.12 -20.87
C ALA A 22 -15.98 -22.50 -20.80
N HIS A 23 -15.17 -21.87 -21.63
CA HIS A 23 -13.74 -22.19 -21.66
C HIS A 23 -13.13 -21.79 -20.30
N VAL A 24 -12.68 -22.78 -19.53
CA VAL A 24 -12.06 -22.55 -18.23
C VAL A 24 -10.56 -22.40 -18.42
N PHE A 25 -10.04 -21.21 -18.13
CA PHE A 25 -8.61 -20.97 -18.03
C PHE A 25 -8.13 -21.39 -16.64
N THR A 26 -6.93 -21.96 -16.58
CA THR A 26 -6.28 -22.37 -15.34
C THR A 26 -4.85 -21.85 -15.25
N TYR A 27 -4.41 -21.49 -14.05
CA TYR A 27 -3.05 -21.05 -13.77
C TYR A 27 -2.56 -21.65 -12.45
N ASP A 28 -1.47 -22.43 -12.51
CA ASP A 28 -0.85 -23.03 -11.33
C ASP A 28 0.10 -22.04 -10.64
N THR A 29 -0.10 -21.86 -9.33
CA THR A 29 0.79 -21.09 -8.47
C THR A 29 1.20 -21.93 -7.25
N PRO A 30 2.28 -21.58 -6.55
CA PRO A 30 2.65 -22.28 -5.30
C PRO A 30 1.59 -22.22 -4.19
N ILE A 31 0.68 -21.22 -4.25
CA ILE A 31 -0.42 -21.05 -3.29
C ILE A 31 -1.65 -21.86 -3.69
N ALA A 32 -2.05 -21.77 -4.96
CA ALA A 32 -3.32 -22.31 -5.47
C ALA A 32 -3.30 -22.55 -6.99
N LEU A 33 -4.14 -23.48 -7.45
CA LEU A 33 -4.62 -23.57 -8.83
C LEU A 33 -5.74 -22.54 -9.00
N VAL A 34 -5.49 -21.49 -9.79
CA VAL A 34 -6.48 -20.45 -10.10
C VAL A 34 -7.23 -20.84 -11.35
N ALA A 35 -8.57 -20.81 -11.32
CA ALA A 35 -9.42 -21.18 -12.45
C ALA A 35 -10.53 -20.14 -12.67
N GLY A 36 -10.96 -19.94 -13.92
CA GLY A 36 -12.04 -19.02 -14.26
C GLY A 36 -12.30 -18.90 -15.75
N GLU A 37 -13.39 -18.23 -16.13
CA GLU A 37 -13.83 -18.12 -17.53
C GLU A 37 -13.05 -17.06 -18.33
N LYS A 38 -12.37 -16.14 -17.65
CA LYS A 38 -11.64 -15.03 -18.29
C LYS A 38 -10.16 -15.08 -17.93
N LEU A 39 -9.32 -15.22 -18.95
CA LEU A 39 -7.87 -15.29 -18.78
C LEU A 39 -7.29 -14.09 -18.02
N ALA A 40 -7.77 -12.86 -18.30
CA ALA A 40 -7.27 -11.66 -17.64
C ALA A 40 -7.53 -11.67 -16.12
N GLU A 41 -8.70 -12.16 -15.70
CA GLU A 41 -9.08 -12.25 -14.29
C GLU A 41 -8.31 -13.38 -13.58
N VAL A 42 -8.12 -14.52 -14.25
CA VAL A 42 -7.29 -15.65 -13.76
C VAL A 42 -5.84 -15.21 -13.57
N SER A 43 -5.23 -14.57 -14.56
CA SER A 43 -3.86 -14.05 -14.49
C SER A 43 -3.72 -12.98 -13.41
N PHE A 44 -4.74 -12.12 -13.24
CA PHE A 44 -4.76 -11.10 -12.19
C PHE A 44 -4.72 -11.72 -10.79
N VAL A 45 -5.55 -12.72 -10.51
CA VAL A 45 -5.55 -13.40 -9.21
C VAL A 45 -4.29 -14.24 -9.01
N ALA A 46 -3.80 -14.91 -10.06
CA ALA A 46 -2.54 -15.65 -10.00
C ALA A 46 -1.35 -14.75 -9.62
N ALA A 47 -1.32 -13.51 -10.09
CA ALA A 47 -0.30 -12.53 -9.69
C ALA A 47 -0.36 -12.20 -8.18
N HIS A 48 -1.55 -12.19 -7.56
CA HIS A 48 -1.71 -11.99 -6.11
C HIS A 48 -1.22 -13.21 -5.32
N CYS A 49 -1.48 -14.42 -5.81
CA CYS A 49 -0.93 -15.64 -5.24
C CYS A 49 0.61 -15.67 -5.32
N ALA A 50 1.18 -15.29 -6.46
CA ALA A 50 2.63 -15.21 -6.63
C ALA A 50 3.25 -14.14 -5.70
N ALA A 51 2.63 -12.96 -5.59
CA ALA A 51 3.09 -11.91 -4.68
C ALA A 51 3.04 -12.34 -3.21
N LEU A 52 1.99 -13.07 -2.80
CA LEU A 52 1.94 -13.67 -1.46
C LEU A 52 3.10 -14.64 -1.25
N GLN A 53 3.32 -15.56 -2.19
CA GLN A 53 4.42 -16.51 -2.10
C GLN A 53 5.77 -15.81 -1.97
N SER A 54 6.04 -14.79 -2.79
CA SER A 54 7.28 -14.01 -2.70
C SER A 54 7.42 -13.31 -1.34
N HIS A 55 6.33 -12.76 -0.79
CA HIS A 55 6.38 -12.18 0.55
C HIS A 55 6.76 -13.22 1.62
N LEU A 56 6.10 -14.38 1.61
CA LEU A 56 6.36 -15.45 2.59
C LEU A 56 7.78 -15.99 2.47
N GLU A 57 8.28 -16.19 1.26
CA GLU A 57 9.61 -16.69 1.00
C GLU A 57 10.70 -15.69 1.41
N PHE A 58 10.63 -14.44 0.92
CA PHE A 58 11.71 -13.47 1.13
C PHE A 58 11.64 -12.76 2.47
N ALA A 59 10.45 -12.52 3.03
CA ALA A 59 10.32 -11.82 4.30
C ALA A 59 10.36 -12.77 5.51
N LEU A 60 9.90 -14.01 5.35
CA LEU A 60 9.71 -14.95 6.45
C LEU A 60 10.52 -16.25 6.31
N ASN A 61 11.21 -16.47 5.19
CA ASN A 61 11.85 -17.74 4.84
C ASN A 61 10.88 -18.93 4.91
N LEU A 62 9.61 -18.69 4.53
CA LEU A 62 8.54 -19.66 4.66
C LEU A 62 8.23 -20.32 3.30
N PRO A 63 8.50 -21.64 3.15
CA PRO A 63 8.15 -22.36 1.93
C PRO A 63 6.62 -22.48 1.76
N PRO A 64 6.15 -22.79 0.54
CA PRO A 64 4.72 -23.00 0.29
C PRO A 64 4.19 -24.18 1.12
N PRO A 65 2.90 -24.18 1.51
CA PRO A 65 2.30 -25.30 2.22
C PRO A 65 2.36 -26.58 1.38
N PRO A 66 2.43 -27.76 2.02
CA PRO A 66 2.43 -29.03 1.29
C PRO A 66 1.11 -29.22 0.52
N PRO A 67 1.11 -30.04 -0.55
CA PRO A 67 -0.11 -30.41 -1.28
C PRO A 67 -1.20 -31.01 -0.37
N PRO A 68 -2.49 -30.96 -0.79
CA PRO A 68 -2.98 -30.46 -2.08
C PRO A 68 -2.97 -28.93 -2.19
N LEU A 69 -2.87 -28.42 -3.43
CA LEU A 69 -3.07 -26.99 -3.71
C LEU A 69 -4.52 -26.61 -3.45
N ALA A 70 -4.75 -25.38 -2.99
CA ALA A 70 -6.10 -24.82 -2.97
C ALA A 70 -6.57 -24.61 -4.42
N ARG A 71 -7.86 -24.75 -4.65
CA ARG A 71 -8.52 -24.35 -5.89
C ARG A 71 -9.15 -22.97 -5.66
N LEU A 72 -8.77 -21.99 -6.46
CA LEU A 72 -9.30 -20.64 -6.40
C LEU A 72 -10.11 -20.39 -7.67
N GLU A 73 -11.44 -20.30 -7.54
CA GLU A 73 -12.35 -20.06 -8.65
C GLU A 73 -12.74 -18.59 -8.72
N VAL A 74 -12.43 -17.97 -9.85
CA VAL A 74 -12.86 -16.61 -10.19
C VAL A 74 -14.18 -16.72 -10.94
N ALA A 75 -15.28 -16.52 -10.22
CA ALA A 75 -16.62 -16.69 -10.74
C ALA A 75 -17.63 -15.84 -9.96
N ASP A 76 -18.70 -15.43 -10.64
CA ASP A 76 -19.88 -14.86 -9.99
C ASP A 76 -20.93 -15.95 -9.80
N ILE A 77 -20.89 -16.62 -8.64
CA ILE A 77 -21.81 -17.72 -8.33
C ILE A 77 -22.99 -17.18 -7.49
N PRO A 78 -24.24 -17.33 -7.95
CA PRO A 78 -25.41 -16.97 -7.17
C PRO A 78 -25.43 -17.68 -5.80
N GLY A 79 -25.74 -16.95 -4.74
CA GLY A 79 -25.79 -17.48 -3.38
C GLY A 79 -24.45 -17.59 -2.65
N PHE A 80 -23.33 -17.31 -3.32
CA PHE A 80 -22.01 -17.22 -2.67
C PHE A 80 -21.72 -15.77 -2.25
N ALA A 81 -21.01 -15.62 -1.13
CA ALA A 81 -20.47 -14.32 -0.74
C ALA A 81 -19.43 -13.82 -1.77
N PRO A 82 -19.11 -12.52 -1.82
CA PRO A 82 -18.08 -12.00 -2.73
C PRO A 82 -16.71 -12.68 -2.59
N LEU A 83 -16.42 -13.20 -1.41
CA LEU A 83 -15.32 -14.10 -1.14
C LEU A 83 -15.82 -15.19 -0.19
N GLU A 84 -15.66 -16.46 -0.57
CA GLU A 84 -16.10 -17.58 0.23
C GLU A 84 -15.07 -18.71 0.21
N THR A 85 -14.83 -19.35 1.35
CA THR A 85 -13.90 -20.47 1.48
C THR A 85 -14.64 -21.69 1.99
N ARG A 86 -14.47 -22.82 1.29
CA ARG A 86 -15.02 -24.13 1.65
C ARG A 86 -13.94 -25.19 1.59
N VAL A 87 -14.19 -26.32 2.24
CA VAL A 87 -13.35 -27.51 2.11
C VAL A 87 -14.19 -28.61 1.47
N ALA A 88 -13.71 -29.17 0.37
CA ALA A 88 -14.34 -30.27 -0.32
C ALA A 88 -13.29 -31.35 -0.59
N ALA A 89 -13.58 -32.60 -0.16
CA ALA A 89 -12.66 -33.74 -0.32
C ALA A 89 -11.21 -33.45 0.14
N GLY A 90 -11.05 -32.74 1.27
CA GLY A 90 -9.72 -32.38 1.81
C GLY A 90 -9.00 -31.27 1.05
N THR A 91 -9.61 -30.71 0.00
CA THR A 91 -9.07 -29.60 -0.78
C THR A 91 -9.78 -28.30 -0.41
N VAL A 92 -9.03 -27.22 -0.26
CA VAL A 92 -9.58 -25.89 -0.03
C VAL A 92 -10.09 -25.33 -1.35
N LEU A 93 -11.35 -24.91 -1.38
CA LEU A 93 -11.96 -24.16 -2.48
C LEU A 93 -12.20 -22.73 -2.02
N VAL A 94 -11.65 -21.75 -2.76
CA VAL A 94 -11.91 -20.33 -2.57
C VAL A 94 -12.65 -19.80 -3.79
N VAL A 95 -13.88 -19.34 -3.62
CA VAL A 95 -14.64 -18.68 -4.68
C VAL A 95 -14.52 -17.18 -4.48
N VAL A 96 -14.07 -16.46 -5.51
CA VAL A 96 -13.94 -15.00 -5.48
C VAL A 96 -14.69 -14.35 -6.63
N ARG A 97 -15.50 -13.36 -6.28
CA ARG A 97 -16.14 -12.44 -7.20
C ARG A 97 -15.38 -11.13 -7.19
N LEU A 98 -14.54 -10.90 -8.21
CA LEU A 98 -13.62 -9.76 -8.22
C LEU A 98 -14.31 -8.40 -8.10
N GLY A 99 -15.45 -8.20 -8.77
CA GLY A 99 -16.10 -6.90 -8.82
C GLY A 99 -15.36 -5.93 -9.74
N ASP A 100 -15.52 -4.62 -9.50
CA ASP A 100 -14.90 -3.56 -10.30
C ASP A 100 -13.42 -3.31 -9.95
N GLY A 101 -12.78 -2.40 -10.70
CA GLY A 101 -11.37 -2.10 -10.55
C GLY A 101 -10.96 -1.48 -9.20
N LEU A 102 -11.90 -0.95 -8.42
CA LEU A 102 -11.62 -0.41 -7.08
C LEU A 102 -11.55 -1.53 -6.05
N VAL A 103 -12.50 -2.48 -6.10
CA VAL A 103 -12.60 -3.57 -5.10
C VAL A 103 -11.80 -4.82 -5.47
N ALA A 104 -11.55 -5.07 -6.76
CA ALA A 104 -10.88 -6.27 -7.25
C ALA A 104 -9.50 -6.54 -6.62
N PRO A 105 -8.61 -5.54 -6.44
CA PRO A 105 -7.31 -5.78 -5.81
C PRO A 105 -7.42 -6.24 -4.36
N GLY A 106 -8.36 -5.68 -3.60
CA GLY A 106 -8.65 -6.10 -2.22
C GLY A 106 -9.12 -7.55 -2.17
N ARG A 107 -10.13 -7.89 -2.98
CA ARG A 107 -10.70 -9.24 -3.02
C ARG A 107 -9.72 -10.30 -3.51
N ALA A 108 -8.91 -10.00 -4.53
CA ALA A 108 -7.88 -10.92 -5.02
C ALA A 108 -6.80 -11.19 -3.96
N ALA A 109 -6.37 -10.14 -3.24
CA ALA A 109 -5.39 -10.28 -2.16
C ALA A 109 -5.95 -11.09 -0.97
N GLU A 110 -7.20 -10.83 -0.58
CA GLU A 110 -7.88 -11.61 0.46
C GLU A 110 -8.09 -13.08 0.04
N ALA A 111 -8.41 -13.34 -1.22
CA ALA A 111 -8.54 -14.71 -1.74
C ALA A 111 -7.22 -15.48 -1.69
N ALA A 112 -6.11 -14.84 -2.08
CA ALA A 112 -4.79 -15.43 -1.99
C ALA A 112 -4.38 -15.72 -0.53
N ALA A 113 -4.58 -14.75 0.37
CA ALA A 113 -4.31 -14.91 1.79
C ALA A 113 -5.19 -16.01 2.42
N GLY A 114 -6.48 -16.01 2.11
CA GLY A 114 -7.44 -17.01 2.57
C GLY A 114 -7.10 -18.42 2.10
N ALA A 115 -6.72 -18.58 0.83
CA ALA A 115 -6.28 -19.87 0.28
C ALA A 115 -5.07 -20.43 1.05
N TRP A 116 -4.07 -19.58 1.32
CA TRP A 116 -2.90 -20.00 2.09
C TRP A 116 -3.25 -20.36 3.54
N LEU A 117 -3.97 -19.49 4.26
CA LEU A 117 -4.36 -19.71 5.65
C LEU A 117 -5.20 -20.98 5.82
N ALA A 118 -6.20 -21.17 4.95
CA ALA A 118 -7.06 -22.34 4.97
C ALA A 118 -6.28 -23.64 4.73
N ARG A 119 -5.30 -23.63 3.82
CA ARG A 119 -4.44 -24.81 3.59
C ARG A 119 -3.62 -25.15 4.83
N VAL A 120 -2.98 -24.16 5.44
CA VAL A 120 -2.19 -24.37 6.67
C VAL A 120 -3.07 -24.91 7.80
N ALA A 121 -4.29 -24.39 7.94
CA ALA A 121 -5.25 -24.87 8.92
C ALA A 121 -5.67 -26.32 8.66
N VAL A 122 -6.08 -26.66 7.43
CA VAL A 122 -6.55 -28.00 7.04
C VAL A 122 -5.45 -29.05 7.20
N VAL A 123 -4.20 -28.73 6.80
CA VAL A 123 -3.04 -29.62 7.00
C VAL A 123 -2.81 -29.92 8.49
N ALA A 124 -3.13 -28.96 9.37
CA ALA A 124 -3.04 -29.13 10.82
C ALA A 124 -4.31 -29.75 11.46
N GLY A 125 -5.28 -30.22 10.66
CA GLY A 125 -6.55 -30.77 11.14
C GLY A 125 -7.47 -29.72 11.76
N LYS A 126 -7.31 -28.44 11.42
CA LYS A 126 -8.14 -27.32 11.89
C LYS A 126 -9.16 -26.91 10.83
N PRO A 127 -10.27 -26.26 11.23
CA PRO A 127 -11.21 -25.66 10.27
C PRO A 127 -10.53 -24.66 9.33
N ALA A 128 -10.95 -24.58 8.07
CA ALA A 128 -10.37 -23.66 7.09
C ALA A 128 -10.49 -22.17 7.45
N ASN A 129 -11.43 -21.83 8.33
CA ASN A 129 -11.66 -20.49 8.87
C ASN A 129 -11.10 -20.32 10.30
N ALA A 130 -10.19 -21.18 10.74
CA ALA A 130 -9.66 -21.16 12.11
C ALA A 130 -8.87 -19.88 12.44
N SER A 131 -8.24 -19.26 11.45
CA SER A 131 -7.39 -18.08 11.66
C SER A 131 -8.20 -16.86 12.12
N GLU A 132 -7.64 -16.07 13.03
CA GLU A 132 -8.21 -14.77 13.42
C GLU A 132 -8.31 -13.84 12.19
N PRO A 133 -9.38 -13.02 12.07
CA PRO A 133 -9.62 -12.18 10.88
C PRO A 133 -8.47 -11.24 10.51
N TRP A 134 -7.76 -10.70 11.51
CA TRP A 134 -6.66 -9.75 11.28
C TRP A 134 -5.53 -10.34 10.42
N VAL A 135 -5.25 -11.64 10.54
CA VAL A 135 -4.12 -12.29 9.84
C VAL A 135 -4.37 -12.25 8.33
N ARG A 136 -5.60 -12.60 7.92
CA ARG A 136 -6.02 -12.56 6.52
C ARG A 136 -5.94 -11.14 5.98
N GLN A 137 -6.45 -10.17 6.73
CA GLN A 137 -6.43 -8.76 6.34
C GLN A 137 -5.00 -8.22 6.21
N ALA A 138 -4.11 -8.53 7.16
CA ALA A 138 -2.71 -8.14 7.14
C ALA A 138 -1.96 -8.74 5.94
N LEU A 139 -2.12 -10.05 5.68
CA LEU A 139 -1.51 -10.71 4.53
C LEU A 139 -2.04 -10.15 3.20
N ALA A 140 -3.35 -9.88 3.11
CA ALA A 140 -3.93 -9.22 1.93
C ALA A 140 -3.32 -7.83 1.71
N CYS A 141 -3.09 -7.07 2.79
CA CYS A 141 -2.42 -5.78 2.71
C CYS A 141 -0.96 -5.92 2.24
N GLU A 142 -0.21 -6.90 2.74
CA GLU A 142 1.15 -7.19 2.28
C GLU A 142 1.20 -7.51 0.78
N VAL A 143 0.29 -8.34 0.28
CA VAL A 143 0.18 -8.65 -1.15
C VAL A 143 -0.06 -7.38 -1.96
N ARG A 144 -0.98 -6.51 -1.51
CA ARG A 144 -1.25 -5.24 -2.19
C ARG A 144 -0.05 -4.30 -2.14
N ALA A 145 0.68 -4.25 -1.04
CA ALA A 145 1.90 -3.44 -0.93
C ALA A 145 3.02 -3.96 -1.83
N GLN A 146 3.13 -5.28 -2.05
CA GLN A 146 4.09 -5.87 -3.00
C GLN A 146 3.75 -5.49 -4.45
N LEU A 147 2.49 -5.62 -4.83
CA LEU A 147 2.03 -5.32 -6.19
C LEU A 147 1.92 -3.81 -6.45
N ARG A 148 1.74 -3.00 -5.41
CA ARG A 148 1.60 -1.55 -5.46
C ARG A 148 2.42 -0.91 -4.33
N PRO A 149 3.74 -0.73 -4.53
CA PRO A 149 4.63 -0.21 -3.48
C PRO A 149 4.18 1.12 -2.86
N SER A 150 3.49 1.97 -3.62
CA SER A 150 2.92 3.23 -3.13
C SER A 150 1.87 3.06 -2.02
N MET A 151 1.18 1.91 -1.94
CA MET A 151 0.24 1.60 -0.85
C MET A 151 0.92 1.57 0.50
N ASN A 152 2.19 1.17 0.53
CA ASN A 152 2.97 1.11 1.75
C ASN A 152 3.15 2.53 2.33
N ASP A 153 3.59 3.49 1.53
CA ASP A 153 3.74 4.87 1.99
C ASP A 153 2.37 5.51 2.33
N TYR A 154 1.33 5.19 1.54
CA TYR A 154 -0.03 5.64 1.81
C TYR A 154 -0.51 5.24 3.20
N TRP A 155 -0.43 3.95 3.57
CA TRP A 155 -0.90 3.48 4.86
C TRP A 155 -0.07 3.98 6.04
N TYR A 156 1.25 4.15 5.88
CA TYR A 156 2.07 4.77 6.91
C TYR A 156 1.73 6.24 7.12
N ARG A 157 1.45 7.00 6.04
CA ARG A 157 1.03 8.40 6.14
C ARG A 157 -0.36 8.51 6.78
N GLU A 158 -1.31 7.71 6.32
CA GLU A 158 -2.66 7.69 6.88
C GLU A 158 -2.63 7.30 8.37
N GLY A 159 -1.80 6.32 8.75
CA GLY A 159 -1.63 5.89 10.14
C GLY A 159 -1.10 6.99 11.08
N ARG A 160 -0.30 7.94 10.57
CA ARG A 160 0.15 9.10 11.35
C ARG A 160 -0.96 10.10 11.65
N GLN A 161 -1.92 10.23 10.74
CA GLN A 161 -3.01 11.20 10.83
C GLN A 161 -4.23 10.61 11.54
N ALA A 162 -4.44 9.30 11.42
CA ALA A 162 -5.60 8.62 11.95
C ALA A 162 -5.47 8.25 13.43
N ILE A 163 -6.60 8.31 14.14
CA ILE A 163 -6.75 7.75 15.47
C ILE A 163 -6.51 6.22 15.40
N PRO A 164 -5.65 5.64 16.25
CA PRO A 164 -5.42 4.20 16.29
C PRO A 164 -6.72 3.44 16.56
N SER A 165 -6.95 2.36 15.82
CA SER A 165 -7.99 1.40 16.20
C SER A 165 -7.56 0.62 17.44
N THR A 166 -8.54 0.17 18.21
CA THR A 166 -8.30 -0.68 19.38
C THR A 166 -7.77 -2.05 18.95
N LEU A 167 -7.01 -2.72 19.81
CA LEU A 167 -6.50 -4.06 19.51
C LEU A 167 -7.64 -5.05 19.27
N ALA A 168 -8.73 -4.93 20.02
CA ALA A 168 -9.93 -5.74 19.83
C ALA A 168 -10.56 -5.58 18.43
N GLU A 169 -10.64 -4.35 17.91
CA GLU A 169 -11.14 -4.08 16.55
C GLU A 169 -10.21 -4.66 15.48
N ILE A 170 -8.90 -4.56 15.69
CA ILE A 170 -7.90 -5.12 14.77
C ILE A 170 -8.04 -6.64 14.74
N VAL A 171 -7.99 -7.32 15.89
CA VAL A 171 -8.08 -8.78 16.00
C VAL A 171 -9.38 -9.30 15.39
N ALA A 172 -10.49 -8.59 15.61
CA ALA A 172 -11.80 -8.91 15.03
C ALA A 172 -11.90 -8.65 13.52
N GLY A 173 -10.90 -8.04 12.88
CA GLY A 173 -10.91 -7.68 11.46
C GLY A 173 -11.91 -6.57 11.14
N LYS A 174 -12.25 -5.74 12.13
CA LYS A 174 -13.15 -4.59 12.00
C LYS A 174 -12.39 -3.27 11.83
N ALA A 175 -11.11 -3.26 12.14
CA ALA A 175 -10.26 -2.10 11.92
C ALA A 175 -10.03 -1.86 10.41
N PRO A 176 -9.74 -0.60 10.01
CA PRO A 176 -9.32 -0.30 8.65
C PRO A 176 -8.10 -1.11 8.22
N GLU A 177 -7.99 -1.42 6.93
CA GLU A 177 -6.89 -2.22 6.37
C GLU A 177 -5.50 -1.74 6.80
N ARG A 178 -5.31 -0.42 6.89
CA ARG A 178 -4.06 0.20 7.35
C ARG A 178 -3.65 -0.30 8.74
N GLU A 179 -4.59 -0.51 9.66
CA GLU A 179 -4.28 -0.87 11.05
C GLU A 179 -3.87 -2.34 11.14
N ALA A 180 -4.50 -3.23 10.37
CA ALA A 180 -4.05 -4.62 10.25
C ALA A 180 -2.64 -4.73 9.63
N PHE A 181 -2.37 -3.91 8.61
CA PHE A 181 -1.05 -3.80 7.99
C PHE A 181 0.01 -3.30 8.99
N LEU A 182 -0.25 -2.19 9.67
CA LEU A 182 0.65 -1.62 10.68
C LEU A 182 0.84 -2.57 11.87
N PHE A 183 -0.22 -3.26 12.30
CA PHE A 183 -0.17 -4.25 13.37
C PHE A 183 0.79 -5.39 13.04
N TRP A 184 0.66 -6.00 11.86
CA TRP A 184 1.60 -7.04 11.43
C TRP A 184 3.05 -6.52 11.34
N ARG A 185 3.23 -5.31 10.82
CA ARG A 185 4.55 -4.67 10.70
C ARG A 185 5.18 -4.35 12.06
N ALA A 186 4.38 -3.98 13.06
CA ALA A 186 4.81 -3.75 14.43
C ALA A 186 5.10 -5.06 15.18
N LEU A 187 4.32 -6.11 14.92
CA LEU A 187 4.46 -7.42 15.56
C LEU A 187 5.74 -8.13 15.16
N ARG A 188 6.09 -8.16 13.87
CA ARG A 188 7.21 -8.95 13.35
C ARG A 188 8.55 -8.71 14.08
N PRO A 189 9.01 -7.46 14.31
CA PRO A 189 10.25 -7.22 15.06
C PRO A 189 10.23 -7.81 16.47
N THR A 190 9.08 -7.77 17.15
CA THR A 190 8.91 -8.34 18.50
C THR A 190 9.06 -9.86 18.52
N LEU A 191 8.74 -10.54 17.42
CA LEU A 191 8.87 -12.00 17.30
C LEU A 191 10.32 -12.45 17.07
N GLY A 192 11.23 -11.54 16.73
CA GLY A 192 12.64 -11.85 16.48
C GLY A 192 12.90 -12.31 15.04
N SER A 193 13.62 -13.43 14.90
CA SER A 193 14.10 -13.89 13.58
C SER A 193 12.96 -14.29 12.62
N PRO A 194 13.19 -14.29 11.28
CA PRO A 194 12.19 -14.73 10.32
C PRO A 194 11.61 -16.14 10.59
N ALA A 195 12.42 -17.05 11.15
CA ALA A 195 11.97 -18.38 11.52
C ALA A 195 10.94 -18.37 12.65
N GLU A 196 11.11 -17.50 13.65
CA GLU A 196 10.14 -17.33 14.75
C GLU A 196 8.88 -16.61 14.25
N GLN A 197 9.03 -15.60 13.40
CA GLN A 197 7.90 -14.94 12.74
C GLN A 197 7.03 -15.93 11.94
N SER A 198 7.68 -16.84 11.19
CA SER A 198 7.03 -17.92 10.45
C SER A 198 6.24 -18.87 11.35
N LYS A 199 6.82 -19.29 12.49
CA LYS A 199 6.13 -20.17 13.44
C LYS A 199 4.85 -19.52 13.98
N VAL A 200 4.92 -18.24 14.30
CA VAL A 200 3.77 -17.48 14.79
C VAL A 200 2.71 -17.32 13.71
N LEU A 201 3.09 -17.00 12.47
CA LEU A 201 2.13 -16.90 11.37
C LEU A 201 1.41 -18.24 11.13
N ILE A 202 2.14 -19.35 11.18
CA ILE A 202 1.56 -20.71 11.11
C ILE A 202 0.63 -20.98 12.30
N ALA A 203 1.03 -20.61 13.52
CA ALA A 203 0.21 -20.76 14.72
C ALA A 203 -1.10 -19.95 14.60
N SER A 204 -1.02 -18.70 14.15
CA SER A 204 -2.20 -17.87 13.89
C SER A 204 -3.09 -18.44 12.78
N ALA A 205 -2.52 -19.04 11.73
CA ALA A 205 -3.29 -19.76 10.72
C ALA A 205 -4.06 -20.97 11.29
N ARG A 206 -3.51 -21.61 12.33
CA ARG A 206 -4.14 -22.73 13.07
C ARG A 206 -5.17 -22.27 14.12
N GLY A 207 -5.40 -20.95 14.25
CA GLY A 207 -6.33 -20.36 15.20
C GLY A 207 -5.76 -20.12 16.60
N GLU A 208 -4.43 -20.10 16.75
CA GLU A 208 -3.81 -19.66 18.00
C GLU A 208 -3.92 -18.13 18.11
N SER A 209 -4.42 -17.66 19.25
CA SER A 209 -4.73 -16.24 19.43
C SER A 209 -3.48 -15.39 19.60
N VAL A 210 -3.41 -14.30 18.84
CA VAL A 210 -2.31 -13.33 18.95
C VAL A 210 -2.29 -12.66 20.33
N LEU A 211 -3.43 -12.52 21.00
CA LEU A 211 -3.51 -11.92 22.33
C LEU A 211 -2.76 -12.74 23.39
N LYS A 212 -2.76 -14.07 23.26
CA LYS A 212 -1.98 -14.95 24.15
C LYS A 212 -0.48 -14.74 23.97
N LEU A 213 -0.05 -14.55 22.72
CA LEU A 213 1.33 -14.25 22.39
C LEU A 213 1.74 -12.89 22.95
N LEU A 214 0.92 -11.86 22.75
CA LEU A 214 1.18 -10.51 23.27
C LEU A 214 1.21 -10.47 24.80
N ALA A 215 0.32 -11.21 25.47
CA ALA A 215 0.31 -11.34 26.92
C ALA A 215 1.57 -12.02 27.48
N ALA A 216 2.24 -12.87 26.69
CA ALA A 216 3.53 -13.44 27.07
C ALA A 216 4.71 -12.46 26.84
N ALA A 217 4.53 -11.48 25.94
CA ALA A 217 5.55 -10.50 25.58
C ALA A 217 5.54 -9.22 26.44
N GLY A 218 4.44 -8.90 27.14
CA GLY A 218 4.32 -7.67 27.94
C GLY A 218 3.16 -7.66 28.95
N LYS A 219 3.10 -6.62 29.79
CA LYS A 219 2.09 -6.49 30.87
C LYS A 219 0.69 -6.14 30.35
N SER A 220 0.56 -5.51 29.18
CA SER A 220 -0.71 -5.09 28.59
C SER A 220 -0.66 -5.14 27.05
N PRO A 221 -1.46 -6.00 26.37
CA PRO A 221 -1.51 -6.07 24.90
C PRO A 221 -1.96 -4.78 24.21
N ASP A 222 -2.94 -4.07 24.79
CA ASP A 222 -3.41 -2.79 24.24
C ASP A 222 -2.34 -1.70 24.32
N GLU A 223 -1.62 -1.64 25.44
CA GLU A 223 -0.51 -0.71 25.61
C GLU A 223 0.65 -1.04 24.65
N TRP A 224 0.97 -2.33 24.51
CA TRP A 224 1.94 -2.82 23.53
C TRP A 224 1.60 -2.32 22.13
N TRP A 225 0.33 -2.42 21.73
CA TRP A 225 -0.09 -1.98 20.41
C TRP A 225 0.12 -0.48 20.21
N LEU A 226 -0.34 0.35 21.15
CA LEU A 226 -0.21 1.80 21.03
C LEU A 226 1.26 2.26 20.97
N VAL A 227 2.12 1.66 21.79
CA VAL A 227 3.55 1.97 21.83
C VAL A 227 4.22 1.56 20.52
N HIS A 228 4.09 0.30 20.09
CA HIS A 228 4.79 -0.17 18.90
C HIS A 228 4.21 0.39 17.60
N ARG A 229 2.92 0.73 17.55
CA ARG A 229 2.35 1.50 16.44
C ARG A 229 3.03 2.86 16.33
N ALA A 230 3.19 3.59 17.44
CA ALA A 230 3.85 4.89 17.44
C ALA A 230 5.32 4.77 17.02
N GLU A 231 6.08 3.83 17.60
CA GLU A 231 7.47 3.56 17.21
C GLU A 231 7.61 3.21 15.72
N LEU A 232 6.73 2.37 15.19
CA LEU A 232 6.72 2.00 13.78
C LEU A 232 6.50 3.22 12.87
N LEU A 233 5.58 4.10 13.24
CA LEU A 233 5.26 5.30 12.46
C LEU A 233 6.33 6.39 12.58
N LEU A 234 7.02 6.48 13.72
CA LEU A 234 8.11 7.43 13.96
C LEU A 234 9.43 6.97 13.34
N SER A 235 9.71 5.66 13.34
CA SER A 235 10.98 5.09 12.83
C SER A 235 11.12 5.19 11.32
N ARG A 236 10.00 5.24 10.57
CA ARG A 236 10.04 5.39 9.11
C ARG A 236 10.01 6.85 8.70
N ALA A 237 11.15 7.46 8.37
CA ALA A 237 11.14 8.74 7.65
C ALA A 237 10.32 8.56 6.34
N PRO A 238 9.36 9.44 6.00
CA PRO A 238 8.49 9.24 4.83
C PRO A 238 9.32 9.16 3.54
N VAL A 239 9.14 8.12 2.72
CA VAL A 239 9.97 7.86 1.53
C VAL A 239 9.74 8.92 0.44
N SER A 240 8.59 9.61 0.46
CA SER A 240 8.40 10.89 -0.22
C SER A 240 7.66 11.90 0.66
N LEU A 241 7.95 13.18 0.48
CA LEU A 241 7.13 14.27 0.96
C LEU A 241 5.77 14.22 0.22
N GLY A 242 4.67 14.36 0.94
CA GLY A 242 3.37 14.60 0.30
C GLY A 242 3.33 15.98 -0.33
N LEU A 243 2.21 16.33 -0.98
CA LEU A 243 2.05 17.64 -1.63
C LEU A 243 2.27 18.80 -0.65
N PHE A 244 1.67 18.71 0.55
CA PHE A 244 1.79 19.74 1.58
C PHE A 244 3.20 19.76 2.18
N GLU A 245 3.73 18.61 2.56
CA GLU A 245 5.04 18.50 3.20
C GLU A 245 6.18 18.91 2.24
N SER A 246 6.01 18.71 0.94
CA SER A 246 6.99 19.14 -0.06
C SER A 246 6.98 20.65 -0.26
N ALA A 247 5.80 21.28 -0.19
CA ALA A 247 5.65 22.72 -0.23
C ALA A 247 6.23 23.38 1.03
N GLU A 248 5.86 22.90 2.21
CA GLU A 248 6.35 23.39 3.50
C GLU A 248 7.87 23.24 3.61
N SER A 249 8.42 22.09 3.19
CA SER A 249 9.86 21.88 3.19
C SER A 249 10.59 22.86 2.26
N LEU A 250 10.06 23.14 1.07
CA LEU A 250 10.62 24.17 0.17
C LEU A 250 10.60 25.57 0.79
N ASP A 251 9.49 25.93 1.43
CA ASP A 251 9.34 27.23 2.07
C ASP A 251 10.34 27.40 3.23
N ASP A 252 10.51 26.35 4.04
CA ASP A 252 11.47 26.33 5.15
C ASP A 252 12.93 26.41 4.67
N ILE A 253 13.29 25.72 3.59
CA ILE A 253 14.67 25.72 3.10
C ILE A 253 15.04 26.97 2.30
N SER A 254 14.06 27.63 1.70
CA SER A 254 14.24 28.87 0.93
C SER A 254 14.10 30.14 1.78
N ARG A 255 13.72 30.02 3.05
CA ARG A 255 13.68 31.11 4.03
C ARG A 255 15.06 31.37 4.64
N PHE A 256 15.62 32.53 4.33
CA PHE A 256 16.95 32.94 4.78
C PHE A 256 16.85 34.00 5.88
N VAL A 257 17.06 33.59 7.13
CA VAL A 257 17.10 34.51 8.28
C VAL A 257 18.51 34.52 8.83
N PHE A 258 19.10 35.70 8.93
CA PHE A 258 20.48 35.89 9.40
C PHE A 258 20.58 37.12 10.28
N ASP A 259 21.37 37.04 11.36
CA ASP A 259 21.79 38.22 12.11
C ASP A 259 22.86 38.97 11.32
N VAL A 260 22.51 40.16 10.84
CA VAL A 260 23.39 41.06 10.09
C VAL A 260 23.90 42.23 10.94
N GLY A 261 23.83 42.12 12.27
CA GLY A 261 24.34 43.09 13.23
C GLY A 261 23.28 44.06 13.78
N GLN A 262 22.01 43.90 13.38
CA GLN A 262 20.85 44.64 13.91
C GLN A 262 19.78 43.66 14.46
N GLY A 263 20.13 42.38 14.62
CA GLY A 263 19.19 41.29 14.89
C GLY A 263 18.88 40.48 13.63
N ASP A 264 18.02 39.46 13.80
CA ASP A 264 17.61 38.54 12.75
C ASP A 264 16.80 39.25 11.65
N GLU A 265 17.35 39.28 10.43
CA GLU A 265 16.67 39.84 9.25
C GLU A 265 16.32 38.73 8.26
N LEU A 266 15.12 38.79 7.68
CA LEU A 266 14.70 37.92 6.58
C LEU A 266 15.23 38.48 5.25
N ILE A 267 16.19 37.78 4.66
CA ILE A 267 16.84 38.18 3.41
C ILE A 267 16.22 37.40 2.26
N SER A 268 15.85 38.09 1.17
CA SER A 268 15.40 37.42 -0.05
C SER A 268 16.58 36.66 -0.70
N GLY A 269 16.32 35.49 -1.31
CA GLY A 269 17.37 34.78 -2.06
C GLY A 269 18.01 35.63 -3.16
N LYS A 270 17.28 36.58 -3.76
CA LYS A 270 17.83 37.56 -4.71
C LYS A 270 18.90 38.47 -4.08
N ASP A 271 18.73 38.85 -2.82
CA ASP A 271 19.58 39.79 -2.10
C ASP A 271 20.69 39.11 -1.31
N LEU A 272 20.56 37.80 -1.05
CA LEU A 272 21.52 37.01 -0.30
C LEU A 272 22.96 37.03 -0.84
N PRO A 273 23.23 37.13 -2.16
CA PRO A 273 24.60 37.21 -2.69
C PRO A 273 25.43 38.38 -2.11
N LYS A 274 24.79 39.47 -1.64
CA LYS A 274 25.45 40.60 -0.98
C LYS A 274 26.16 40.19 0.31
N TYR A 275 25.69 39.13 0.96
CA TYR A 275 26.15 38.64 2.26
C TYR A 275 26.97 37.34 2.14
N ARG A 276 27.33 36.91 0.92
CA ARG A 276 27.98 35.61 0.65
C ARG A 276 29.32 35.38 1.37
N ASN A 277 29.98 36.45 1.79
CA ASN A 277 31.28 36.37 2.47
C ASN A 277 31.14 36.22 3.99
N LEU A 278 29.93 36.31 4.55
CA LEU A 278 29.71 36.08 5.97
C LEU A 278 29.83 34.57 6.29
N PRO A 279 30.61 34.17 7.31
CA PRO A 279 30.78 32.76 7.67
C PRO A 279 29.46 32.05 7.97
N ALA A 280 28.52 32.72 8.63
CA ALA A 280 27.19 32.18 8.94
C ALA A 280 26.39 31.83 7.68
N VAL A 281 26.43 32.71 6.67
CA VAL A 281 25.74 32.49 5.38
C VAL A 281 26.35 31.30 4.65
N GLN A 282 27.68 31.21 4.57
CA GLN A 282 28.36 30.09 3.93
C GLN A 282 28.05 28.75 4.60
N ALA A 283 28.05 28.72 5.94
CA ALA A 283 27.73 27.52 6.71
C ALA A 283 26.29 27.05 6.45
N VAL A 284 25.31 27.96 6.48
CA VAL A 284 23.90 27.65 6.22
C VAL A 284 23.68 27.17 4.79
N ILE A 285 24.26 27.84 3.78
CA ILE A 285 24.12 27.43 2.38
C ILE A 285 24.69 26.03 2.16
N LYS A 286 25.87 25.73 2.71
CA LYS A 286 26.48 24.40 2.64
C LYS A 286 25.62 23.34 3.34
N ALA A 287 25.08 23.65 4.51
CA ALA A 287 24.20 22.74 5.25
C ALA A 287 22.88 22.49 4.50
N ARG A 288 22.27 23.53 3.92
CA ARG A 288 21.04 23.46 3.12
C ARG A 288 21.26 22.63 1.86
N LEU A 289 22.37 22.83 1.15
CA LEU A 289 22.71 22.02 -0.03
C LEU A 289 22.91 20.54 0.32
N ALA A 290 23.61 20.25 1.43
CA ALA A 290 23.77 18.88 1.91
C ALA A 290 22.41 18.26 2.31
N GLY A 291 21.54 19.03 2.95
CA GLY A 291 20.15 18.64 3.25
C GLY A 291 19.36 18.34 1.98
N LEU A 292 19.35 19.26 1.02
CA LEU A 292 18.62 19.12 -0.24
C LEU A 292 19.06 17.89 -1.03
N ARG A 293 20.37 17.61 -1.10
CA ARG A 293 20.89 16.41 -1.78
C ARG A 293 20.44 15.09 -1.14
N ARG A 294 20.22 15.07 0.18
CA ARG A 294 19.64 13.90 0.87
C ARG A 294 18.15 13.73 0.56
N GLU A 295 17.44 14.84 0.38
CA GLU A 295 15.98 14.87 0.23
C GLU A 295 15.50 14.86 -1.23
N ILE A 296 16.37 15.06 -2.22
CA ILE A 296 15.98 15.21 -3.64
C ILE A 296 15.28 13.98 -4.23
N LEU A 297 15.51 12.78 -3.68
CA LEU A 297 14.81 11.56 -4.08
C LEU A 297 13.44 11.40 -3.40
N ARG A 298 13.16 12.22 -2.38
CA ARG A 298 11.93 12.21 -1.57
C ARG A 298 10.93 13.29 -2.01
N GLN A 299 11.27 14.13 -2.98
CA GLN A 299 10.41 15.23 -3.41
C GLN A 299 9.11 14.75 -4.09
N ASN A 300 8.04 15.52 -3.92
CA ASN A 300 6.81 15.28 -4.66
C ASN A 300 7.00 15.70 -6.14
N PRO A 301 6.50 14.93 -7.12
CA PRO A 301 6.63 15.27 -8.54
C PRO A 301 6.10 16.66 -8.92
N VAL A 302 5.06 17.17 -8.23
CA VAL A 302 4.51 18.52 -8.49
C VAL A 302 5.55 19.61 -8.23
N PHE A 303 6.41 19.42 -7.23
CA PHE A 303 7.43 20.40 -6.83
C PHE A 303 8.82 20.11 -7.42
N HIS A 304 8.96 19.05 -8.23
CA HIS A 304 10.25 18.55 -8.71
C HIS A 304 11.13 19.63 -9.37
N ASN A 305 10.53 20.44 -10.23
CA ASN A 305 11.26 21.50 -10.94
C ASN A 305 11.78 22.56 -9.95
N SER A 306 10.92 23.05 -9.06
CA SER A 306 11.29 24.04 -8.04
C SER A 306 12.45 23.57 -7.16
N TRP A 307 12.41 22.31 -6.72
CA TRP A 307 13.49 21.69 -5.96
C TRP A 307 14.81 21.64 -6.74
N ARG A 308 14.76 21.25 -8.02
CA ARG A 308 15.94 21.15 -8.87
C ARG A 308 16.56 22.53 -9.11
N THR A 309 15.74 23.53 -9.41
CA THR A 309 16.18 24.91 -9.68
C THR A 309 16.75 25.56 -8.42
N PHE A 310 16.11 25.36 -7.26
CA PHE A 310 16.65 25.82 -5.97
C PHE A 310 17.96 25.10 -5.61
N GLY A 311 18.07 23.80 -5.89
CA GLY A 311 19.32 23.04 -5.73
C GLY A 311 20.44 23.62 -6.59
N ALA A 312 20.18 23.88 -7.88
CA ALA A 312 21.14 24.51 -8.78
C ALA A 312 21.55 25.91 -8.30
N TRP A 313 20.61 26.67 -7.74
CA TRP A 313 20.90 27.97 -7.13
C TRP A 313 21.85 27.84 -5.93
N LEU A 314 21.60 26.90 -5.01
CA LEU A 314 22.47 26.64 -3.85
C LEU A 314 23.87 26.17 -4.27
N GLU A 315 23.98 25.34 -5.31
CA GLU A 315 25.25 24.85 -5.83
C GLU A 315 26.10 25.96 -6.43
N ARG A 316 25.47 26.92 -7.11
CA ARG A 316 26.14 28.03 -7.78
C ARG A 316 26.39 29.24 -6.88
N PHE A 317 25.67 29.35 -5.75
CA PHE A 317 25.77 30.46 -4.81
C PHE A 317 27.21 30.86 -4.42
N PRO A 318 28.15 29.92 -4.16
CA PRO A 318 29.48 30.27 -3.70
C PRO A 318 30.37 30.97 -4.73
N GLU A 319 30.06 30.89 -6.03
CA GLU A 319 30.98 31.28 -7.12
C GLU A 319 30.31 32.14 -8.20
N ALA A 320 29.02 31.92 -8.50
CA ALA A 320 28.33 32.56 -9.62
C ALA A 320 28.17 34.08 -9.46
N LYS A 321 27.93 34.74 -10.60
CA LYS A 321 27.65 36.18 -10.66
C LYS A 321 26.27 36.49 -10.07
N PRO A 322 26.06 37.66 -9.46
CA PRO A 322 24.75 38.04 -8.90
C PRO A 322 23.61 37.99 -9.92
N GLU A 323 23.88 38.34 -11.18
CA GLU A 323 22.90 38.31 -12.28
C GLU A 323 22.41 36.89 -12.59
N GLU A 324 23.32 35.92 -12.63
CA GLU A 324 23.01 34.50 -12.85
C GLU A 324 22.20 33.92 -11.69
N LEU A 325 22.57 34.26 -10.45
CA LEU A 325 21.83 33.86 -9.25
C LEU A 325 20.45 34.51 -9.20
N ALA A 326 20.31 35.76 -9.64
CA ALA A 326 19.02 36.43 -9.72
C ALA A 326 18.09 35.77 -10.75
N ALA A 327 18.63 35.33 -11.89
CA ALA A 327 17.86 34.60 -12.91
C ALA A 327 17.35 33.25 -12.39
N LEU A 328 18.23 32.44 -11.80
CA LEU A 328 17.85 31.15 -11.19
C LEU A 328 16.86 31.32 -10.04
N TRP A 329 17.00 32.39 -9.24
CA TRP A 329 16.04 32.68 -8.18
C TRP A 329 14.65 33.04 -8.73
N ALA A 330 14.59 33.83 -9.81
CA ALA A 330 13.33 34.18 -10.46
C ALA A 330 12.65 32.96 -11.08
N GLU A 331 13.42 32.07 -11.72
CA GLU A 331 12.93 30.80 -12.26
C GLU A 331 12.36 29.91 -11.15
N TYR A 332 13.09 29.74 -10.04
CA TYR A 332 12.60 29.02 -8.87
C TYR A 332 11.26 29.58 -8.36
N GLN A 333 11.14 30.91 -8.22
CA GLN A 333 9.90 31.53 -7.75
C GLN A 333 8.73 31.32 -8.71
N GLN A 334 8.98 31.33 -10.02
CA GLN A 334 7.95 31.05 -11.02
C GLN A 334 7.49 29.59 -10.94
N GLU A 335 8.43 28.64 -10.91
CA GLU A 335 8.12 27.22 -10.80
C GLU A 335 7.37 26.91 -9.50
N ARG A 336 7.76 27.54 -8.38
CA ARG A 336 7.11 27.39 -7.08
C ARG A 336 5.64 27.82 -7.11
N LYS A 337 5.33 28.91 -7.83
CA LYS A 337 3.96 29.40 -8.01
C LYS A 337 3.13 28.45 -8.86
N LEU A 338 3.67 27.99 -9.99
CA LEU A 338 3.00 27.02 -10.86
C LEU A 338 2.72 25.70 -10.12
N ALA A 339 3.68 25.24 -9.31
CA ALA A 339 3.51 24.05 -8.49
C ALA A 339 2.43 24.23 -7.40
N ASP A 340 2.29 25.43 -6.83
CA ASP A 340 1.20 25.75 -5.89
C ASP A 340 -0.17 25.80 -6.55
N GLU A 341 -0.25 26.35 -7.77
CA GLU A 341 -1.48 26.34 -8.57
C GLU A 341 -1.91 24.90 -8.87
N LEU A 342 -0.98 24.08 -9.36
CA LEU A 342 -1.22 22.65 -9.60
C LEU A 342 -1.59 21.90 -8.32
N ARG A 343 -0.96 22.21 -7.19
CA ARG A 343 -1.32 21.64 -5.89
C ARG A 343 -2.77 21.95 -5.55
N ARG A 344 -3.22 23.20 -5.71
CA ARG A 344 -4.61 23.60 -5.44
C ARG A 344 -5.60 22.90 -6.38
N GLU A 345 -5.25 22.74 -7.65
CA GLU A 345 -6.07 22.00 -8.62
C GLU A 345 -6.21 20.53 -8.25
N VAL A 346 -5.11 19.87 -7.87
CA VAL A 346 -5.10 18.48 -7.40
C VAL A 346 -5.91 18.32 -6.12
N GLU A 347 -5.73 19.21 -5.13
CA GLU A 347 -6.49 19.21 -3.89
C GLU A 347 -7.99 19.42 -4.15
N ALA A 348 -8.36 20.34 -5.04
CA ALA A 348 -9.75 20.55 -5.44
C ALA A 348 -10.34 19.30 -6.11
N ALA A 349 -9.61 18.66 -7.02
CA ALA A 349 -10.05 17.43 -7.68
C ALA A 349 -10.22 16.26 -6.70
N MET A 350 -9.36 16.16 -5.68
CA MET A 350 -9.47 15.13 -4.64
C MET A 350 -10.68 15.35 -3.72
N ASN A 351 -11.03 16.59 -3.43
CA ASN A 351 -12.20 16.93 -2.59
C ASN A 351 -13.55 16.77 -3.30
N VAL A 352 -13.58 16.76 -4.64
CA VAL A 352 -14.81 16.53 -5.43
C VAL A 352 -15.26 15.06 -5.40
N VAL A 353 -14.37 14.12 -5.05
CA VAL A 353 -14.63 12.66 -5.10
C VAL A 353 -15.23 12.11 -3.79
N VAL A 354 -15.51 12.94 -2.79
CA VAL A 354 -16.24 12.52 -1.58
C VAL A 354 -17.65 13.11 -1.61
N PRO A 355 -18.68 12.38 -2.08
CA PRO A 355 -20.03 12.67 -1.64
C PRO A 355 -20.04 12.44 -0.13
N ALA A 356 -20.30 13.51 0.63
CA ALA A 356 -20.58 13.38 2.05
C ALA A 356 -21.69 12.34 2.22
N ALA A 357 -21.37 11.21 2.85
CA ALA A 357 -22.36 10.25 3.28
C ALA A 357 -23.32 10.99 4.24
N LYS A 358 -24.59 11.09 3.83
CA LYS A 358 -25.69 11.53 4.69
C LYS A 358 -26.06 10.43 5.68
#